data_AF-A0A6H0XUU3-F1
#
_entry.id   AF-A0A6H0XUU3-F1
#
_cell.length_a   1.000
_cell.length_b   1.000
_cell.length_c   1.000
_cell.angle_alpha   90.00
_cell.angle_beta   90.00
_cell.angle_gamma   90.00
#
_symmetry.space_group_name_H-M   'P 1'
#
loop_
_entity.id
_entity.type
_entity.pdbx_description
1 polymer ?
#
loop_
_entity_poly.entity_id
_entity_poly.type
_entity_poly.pdbx_seq_one_letter_code
_entity_poly.pdbx_strand_id
1 'polypeptide(L)'
;MASAELRQRKTNDIGLTNGTSVQSEFTPSEKHPVGKPKHGLAMQVLRIAVFSVYFFFFCFTIHFSQLLGLPIRLYSEDWYRAWIAVTKQYFGILITNITKIFAPTTVRVSGDQSVAGQLKQGRDGQIRMHFPERIVYIANHQLYTDWLYMWWAAYTNDPAMHGHIYIILKASLKWTPLIGPAMQLYDFIFMERKWAEDEANMRRNLHKLNTRYSAPLATSQGTKQLDPMWLLIFPEGTNLTQNERNKSAEFSKKRGWPDFKHMVVPRIKGLQLCLQELKNSVEYLYDCTIAYEGVPPGGYGSEIFTLRSVYFQGRPPKSVNMHWRRYRVADLPLDDHDKMFDWIMARWREKDEIIEHFMREGKFPGEVSAVDIEGGPQDEFKTPYISTQVESRYTLEFAQILLPLATAALVGRVLVQLVDRLVGTASLF
;
A
#
# COMPACT_ATOMS: atom_id res chain seq x y z
N MET A 1 -26.14 -0.17 39.84
CA MET A 1 -27.06 0.54 38.91
C MET A 1 -26.99 2.02 39.23
N ALA A 2 -26.34 2.80 38.37
CA ALA A 2 -26.35 4.26 38.45
C ALA A 2 -26.19 4.79 37.02
N SER A 3 -27.28 5.34 36.51
CA SER A 3 -27.39 6.00 35.21
C SER A 3 -26.81 7.41 35.31
N ALA A 4 -25.94 7.79 34.36
CA ALA A 4 -25.44 9.14 34.20
C ALA A 4 -26.18 9.80 33.03
N GLU A 5 -26.97 10.82 33.32
CA GLU A 5 -27.71 11.62 32.35
C GLU A 5 -26.79 12.52 31.53
N LEU A 6 -27.05 12.52 30.22
CA LEU A 6 -26.40 13.33 29.19
C LEU A 6 -26.79 14.82 29.31
N ARG A 7 -25.79 15.69 29.49
CA ARG A 7 -25.94 17.14 29.32
C ARG A 7 -25.89 17.52 27.83
N GLN A 8 -27.04 17.91 27.27
CA GLN A 8 -27.13 18.67 26.03
C GLN A 8 -26.62 20.10 26.23
N ARG A 9 -25.80 20.59 25.30
CA ARG A 9 -25.34 21.99 25.27
C ARG A 9 -26.04 22.72 24.11
N LYS A 10 -26.80 23.75 24.45
CA LYS A 10 -27.53 24.66 23.56
C LYS A 10 -26.58 25.40 22.61
N THR A 11 -26.99 25.53 21.35
CA THR A 11 -26.43 26.44 20.34
C THR A 11 -27.01 27.84 20.55
N ASN A 12 -26.14 28.85 20.69
CA ASN A 12 -26.53 30.25 20.62
C ASN A 12 -26.18 30.81 19.24
N ASP A 13 -27.18 31.40 18.60
CA ASP A 13 -27.06 32.30 17.45
C ASP A 13 -26.24 33.54 17.83
N ILE A 14 -25.25 33.88 16.99
CA ILE A 14 -24.73 35.25 16.86
C ILE A 14 -24.50 35.50 15.37
N GLY A 15 -25.34 36.34 14.78
CA GLY A 15 -25.15 36.86 13.42
C GLY A 15 -24.10 37.96 13.39
N LEU A 16 -23.22 37.94 12.38
CA LEU A 16 -22.37 39.05 11.97
C LEU A 16 -22.09 38.98 10.44
N THR A 17 -22.80 39.87 9.73
CA THR A 17 -22.39 40.72 8.59
C THR A 17 -21.43 40.23 7.50
N ASN A 18 -21.98 40.20 6.28
CA ASN A 18 -21.41 40.34 4.94
C ASN A 18 -19.91 40.70 4.81
N GLY A 19 -19.14 39.73 4.33
CA GLY A 19 -17.88 39.93 3.61
C GLY A 19 -17.84 38.93 2.46
N THR A 20 -17.91 39.43 1.23
CA THR A 20 -17.87 38.66 -0.02
C THR A 20 -16.52 37.94 -0.16
N SER A 21 -16.49 36.69 0.28
CA SER A 21 -15.55 35.70 -0.23
C SER A 21 -16.37 34.68 -1.01
N VAL A 22 -16.01 34.48 -2.28
CA VAL A 22 -16.63 33.46 -3.13
C VAL A 22 -16.21 32.10 -2.56
N GLN A 23 -16.99 31.61 -1.60
CA GLN A 23 -16.98 30.22 -1.18
C GLN A 23 -17.66 29.44 -2.29
N SER A 24 -16.88 28.72 -3.10
CA SER A 24 -17.46 27.66 -3.91
C SER A 24 -17.81 26.49 -2.97
N GLU A 25 -19.00 26.53 -2.39
CA GLU A 25 -19.61 25.36 -1.79
C GLU A 25 -19.71 24.26 -2.86
N PHE A 26 -18.95 23.19 -2.70
CA PHE A 26 -19.06 22.03 -3.58
C PHE A 26 -20.39 21.31 -3.26
N THR A 27 -21.42 21.59 -4.06
CA THR A 27 -22.68 20.84 -4.03
C THR A 27 -22.45 19.43 -4.61
N PRO A 28 -22.83 18.35 -3.90
CA PRO A 28 -22.72 16.97 -4.38
C PRO A 28 -23.75 16.58 -5.46
N SER A 29 -23.86 17.38 -6.52
CA SER A 29 -24.29 16.97 -7.85
C SER A 29 -23.61 17.97 -8.81
N GLU A 30 -22.94 17.57 -9.89
CA GLU A 30 -23.43 16.71 -10.94
C GLU A 30 -22.26 16.04 -11.71
N LYS A 31 -22.37 14.72 -11.88
CA LYS A 31 -21.51 13.83 -12.70
C LYS A 31 -20.12 13.53 -12.13
N HIS A 32 -19.99 12.32 -11.57
CA HIS A 32 -18.71 11.64 -11.36
C HIS A 32 -17.82 11.78 -12.62
N PRO A 33 -16.51 12.02 -12.49
CA PRO A 33 -15.62 12.38 -13.61
C PRO A 33 -15.49 11.29 -14.68
N VAL A 34 -15.65 10.02 -14.30
CA VAL A 34 -15.69 8.87 -15.22
C VAL A 34 -17.07 8.68 -15.88
N GLY A 35 -18.06 9.51 -15.51
CA GLY A 35 -19.44 9.45 -16.03
C GLY A 35 -20.40 8.64 -15.16
N LYS A 36 -21.52 8.26 -15.78
CA LYS A 36 -22.57 7.43 -15.14
C LYS A 36 -21.99 6.04 -14.78
N PRO A 37 -22.51 5.36 -13.74
CA PRO A 37 -22.12 3.99 -13.44
C PRO A 37 -22.20 3.10 -14.68
N LYS A 38 -21.13 2.34 -14.95
CA LYS A 38 -21.09 1.37 -16.05
C LYS A 38 -22.09 0.22 -15.83
N HIS A 39 -22.38 -0.09 -14.58
CA HIS A 39 -23.22 -1.20 -14.16
C HIS A 39 -24.52 -0.71 -13.52
N GLY A 40 -25.66 -1.26 -13.97
CA GLY A 40 -26.96 -1.08 -13.30
C GLY A 40 -27.03 -1.78 -11.94
N LEU A 41 -28.08 -1.54 -11.15
CA LEU A 41 -28.19 -2.02 -9.76
C LEU A 41 -28.04 -3.54 -9.64
N ALA A 42 -28.73 -4.33 -10.47
CA ALA A 42 -28.63 -5.78 -10.44
C ALA A 42 -27.19 -6.28 -10.68
N MET A 43 -26.48 -5.68 -11.65
CA MET A 43 -25.08 -6.00 -11.92
C MET A 43 -24.17 -5.54 -10.78
N GLN A 44 -24.42 -4.38 -10.16
CA GLN A 44 -23.67 -3.96 -8.97
C GLN A 44 -23.83 -4.96 -7.82
N VAL A 45 -25.04 -5.45 -7.55
CA VAL A 45 -25.30 -6.48 -6.53
C VAL A 45 -24.58 -7.78 -6.86
N LEU A 46 -24.66 -8.25 -8.10
CA LEU A 46 -23.93 -9.45 -8.54
C LEU A 46 -22.42 -9.26 -8.35
N ARG A 47 -21.86 -8.12 -8.76
CA ARG A 47 -20.44 -7.82 -8.59
C ARG A 47 -20.03 -7.78 -7.13
N ILE A 48 -20.84 -7.19 -6.24
CA ILE A 48 -20.60 -7.22 -4.79
C ILE A 48 -20.58 -8.67 -4.28
N ALA A 49 -21.56 -9.49 -4.67
CA ALA A 49 -21.63 -10.89 -4.25
C ALA A 49 -20.41 -11.69 -4.73
N VAL A 50 -20.09 -11.63 -6.03
CA VAL A 50 -18.95 -12.36 -6.61
C VAL A 50 -17.62 -11.85 -6.04
N PHE A 51 -17.44 -10.52 -5.92
CA PHE A 51 -16.26 -9.95 -5.29
C PHE A 51 -16.10 -10.43 -3.85
N SER A 52 -17.18 -10.42 -3.08
CA SER A 52 -17.14 -10.81 -1.67
C SER A 52 -16.82 -12.30 -1.53
N VAL A 53 -17.52 -13.17 -2.27
CA VAL A 53 -17.24 -14.61 -2.27
C VAL A 53 -15.79 -14.88 -2.66
N TYR A 54 -15.32 -14.29 -3.76
CA TYR A 54 -13.95 -14.44 -4.23
C TYR A 54 -12.93 -13.95 -3.18
N PHE A 55 -13.05 -12.71 -2.73
CA PHE A 55 -12.11 -12.08 -1.79
C PHE A 55 -12.05 -12.83 -0.46
N PHE A 56 -13.19 -13.15 0.14
CA PHE A 56 -13.22 -13.83 1.44
C PHE A 56 -12.82 -15.29 1.34
N PHE A 57 -13.14 -16.00 0.25
CA PHE A 57 -12.66 -17.36 0.01
C PHE A 57 -11.13 -17.42 -0.05
N PHE A 58 -10.50 -16.53 -0.81
CA PHE A 58 -9.04 -16.49 -0.89
C PHE A 58 -8.40 -15.96 0.39
N CYS A 59 -8.99 -14.97 1.08
CA CYS A 59 -8.51 -14.56 2.40
C CYS A 59 -8.57 -15.70 3.42
N PHE A 60 -9.64 -16.50 3.40
CA PHE A 60 -9.75 -17.70 4.25
C PHE A 60 -8.67 -18.72 3.89
N THR A 61 -8.45 -18.99 2.60
CA THR A 61 -7.44 -19.94 2.14
C THR A 61 -6.03 -19.50 2.53
N ILE A 62 -5.71 -18.21 2.37
CA ILE A 62 -4.44 -17.63 2.78
C ILE A 62 -4.28 -17.72 4.29
N HIS A 63 -5.31 -17.35 5.06
CA HIS A 63 -5.24 -17.40 6.51
C HIS A 63 -5.10 -18.84 7.03
N PHE A 64 -5.83 -19.79 6.46
CA PHE A 64 -5.64 -21.21 6.71
C PHE A 64 -4.20 -21.65 6.43
N SER A 65 -3.62 -21.20 5.32
CA SER A 65 -2.21 -21.46 4.98
C SER A 65 -1.26 -20.88 6.03
N GLN A 66 -1.53 -19.68 6.57
CA GLN A 66 -0.73 -19.14 7.68
C GLN A 66 -0.81 -20.03 8.92
N LEU A 67 -2.01 -20.52 9.26
CA LEU A 67 -2.22 -21.40 10.42
C LEU A 67 -1.49 -22.74 10.27
N LEU A 68 -1.43 -23.30 9.05
CA LEU A 68 -0.61 -24.49 8.74
C LEU A 68 0.88 -24.25 8.98
N GLY A 69 1.34 -23.00 8.92
CA GLY A 69 2.72 -22.62 9.21
C GLY A 69 3.06 -22.55 10.69
N LEU A 70 2.07 -22.41 11.59
CA LEU A 70 2.33 -22.22 13.02
C LEU A 70 3.17 -23.34 13.66
N PRO A 71 2.97 -24.64 13.36
CA PRO A 71 3.82 -25.71 13.87
C PRO A 71 5.29 -25.59 13.41
N ILE A 72 5.54 -25.05 12.21
CA ILE A 72 6.90 -24.87 11.67
C ILE A 72 7.73 -23.96 12.59
N ARG A 73 7.09 -22.98 13.24
CA ARG A 73 7.71 -22.06 14.20
C ARG A 73 8.37 -22.79 15.38
N LEU A 74 7.83 -23.93 15.79
CA LEU A 74 8.37 -24.73 16.89
C LEU A 74 9.69 -25.42 16.52
N TYR A 75 9.92 -25.63 15.22
CA TYR A 75 11.14 -26.24 14.70
C TYR A 75 12.15 -25.20 14.23
N SER A 76 11.70 -24.15 13.54
CA SER A 76 12.56 -23.11 13.01
C SER A 76 11.79 -21.82 12.74
N GLU A 77 12.21 -20.74 13.41
CA GLU A 77 11.71 -19.38 13.16
C GLU A 77 11.99 -18.94 11.71
N ASP A 78 13.12 -19.37 11.17
CA ASP A 78 13.59 -19.07 9.82
C ASP A 78 12.66 -19.68 8.75
N TRP A 79 12.31 -20.96 8.87
CA TRP A 79 11.34 -21.60 7.98
C TRP A 79 9.93 -21.04 8.15
N TYR A 80 9.54 -20.69 9.38
CA TYR A 80 8.26 -20.03 9.63
C TYR A 80 8.17 -18.66 8.94
N ARG A 81 9.22 -17.84 9.01
CA ARG A 81 9.28 -16.53 8.31
C ARG A 81 9.17 -16.68 6.81
N ALA A 82 9.90 -17.64 6.23
CA ALA A 82 9.81 -17.94 4.81
C ALA A 82 8.37 -18.36 4.41
N TRP A 83 7.73 -19.22 5.21
CA TRP A 83 6.35 -19.63 4.98
C TRP A 83 5.36 -18.45 5.04
N ILE A 84 5.50 -17.59 6.05
CA ILE A 84 4.69 -16.38 6.16
C ILE A 84 4.92 -15.42 4.98
N ALA A 85 6.16 -15.29 4.50
CA ALA A 85 6.47 -14.50 3.30
C ALA A 85 5.75 -15.05 2.05
N VAL A 86 5.69 -16.36 1.88
CA VAL A 86 4.89 -16.99 0.80
C VAL A 86 3.41 -16.66 0.93
N THR A 87 2.84 -16.70 2.14
CA THR A 87 1.43 -16.30 2.33
C THR A 87 1.19 -14.81 2.03
N LYS A 88 2.16 -13.93 2.32
CA LYS A 88 2.13 -12.52 1.89
C LYS A 88 2.16 -12.40 0.36
N GLN A 89 2.94 -13.22 -0.33
CA GLN A 89 2.95 -13.27 -1.80
C GLN A 89 1.56 -13.63 -2.34
N TYR A 90 0.90 -14.64 -1.78
CA TYR A 90 -0.47 -15.00 -2.15
C TYR A 90 -1.45 -13.84 -2.00
N PHE A 91 -1.30 -13.01 -0.96
CA PHE A 91 -2.15 -11.83 -0.81
C PHE A 91 -1.84 -10.76 -1.87
N GLY A 92 -0.57 -10.54 -2.22
CA GLY A 92 -0.17 -9.68 -3.33
C GLY A 92 -0.73 -10.14 -4.69
N ILE A 93 -0.75 -11.44 -4.94
CA ILE A 93 -1.37 -12.06 -6.12
C ILE A 93 -2.90 -11.85 -6.09
N LEU A 94 -3.55 -12.08 -4.94
CA LEU A 94 -4.99 -11.88 -4.76
C LEU A 94 -5.41 -10.45 -5.10
N ILE A 95 -4.74 -9.44 -4.53
CA ILE A 95 -5.10 -8.03 -4.76
C ILE A 95 -4.80 -7.58 -6.20
N THR A 96 -3.77 -8.13 -6.83
CA THR A 96 -3.46 -7.87 -8.24
C THR A 96 -4.54 -8.46 -9.15
N ASN A 97 -4.94 -9.72 -8.93
CA ASN A 97 -5.99 -10.38 -9.70
C ASN A 97 -7.36 -9.73 -9.50
N ILE A 98 -7.72 -9.38 -8.26
CA ILE A 98 -9.02 -8.76 -8.00
C ILE A 98 -9.11 -7.36 -8.63
N THR A 99 -8.01 -6.61 -8.65
CA THR A 99 -7.92 -5.34 -9.38
C THR A 99 -8.08 -5.58 -10.88
N LYS A 100 -7.35 -6.55 -11.46
CA LYS A 100 -7.48 -6.91 -12.87
C LYS A 100 -8.92 -7.25 -13.27
N ILE A 101 -9.63 -8.04 -12.46
CA ILE A 101 -10.98 -8.53 -12.80
C ILE A 101 -12.05 -7.45 -12.58
N PHE A 102 -12.00 -6.75 -11.45
CA PHE A 102 -13.09 -5.87 -11.03
C PHE A 102 -12.83 -4.38 -11.29
N ALA A 103 -11.58 -3.96 -11.38
CA ALA A 103 -11.19 -2.58 -11.61
C ALA A 103 -9.94 -2.50 -12.51
N PRO A 104 -10.02 -2.94 -13.78
CA PRO A 104 -8.88 -2.86 -14.70
C PRO A 104 -8.29 -1.45 -14.68
N THR A 105 -7.02 -1.35 -14.28
CA THR A 105 -6.38 -0.08 -13.96
C THR A 105 -5.06 0.02 -14.70
N THR A 106 -4.92 1.08 -15.49
CA THR A 106 -3.64 1.44 -16.12
C THR A 106 -2.79 2.19 -15.11
N VAL A 107 -1.52 1.81 -14.98
CA VAL A 107 -0.53 2.50 -14.17
C VAL A 107 0.50 3.15 -15.10
N ARG A 108 0.73 4.44 -14.90
CA ARG A 108 1.80 5.20 -15.55
C ARG A 108 2.91 5.46 -14.53
N VAL A 109 4.12 4.97 -14.81
CA VAL A 109 5.25 5.03 -13.89
C VAL A 109 6.36 5.89 -14.51
N SER A 110 6.80 6.90 -13.77
CA SER A 110 7.91 7.78 -14.11
C SER A 110 8.88 7.87 -12.93
N GLY A 111 10.01 8.54 -13.11
CA GLY A 111 10.92 8.86 -12.03
C GLY A 111 11.89 9.97 -12.43
N ASP A 112 12.77 10.32 -11.50
CA ASP A 112 13.91 11.21 -11.72
C ASP A 112 15.22 10.42 -11.94
N GLN A 113 16.32 11.15 -12.14
CA GLN A 113 17.64 10.54 -12.35
C GLN A 113 18.04 9.56 -11.23
N SER A 114 17.55 9.75 -10.00
CA SER A 114 17.99 8.94 -8.86
C SER A 114 17.62 7.47 -9.04
N VAL A 115 16.51 7.16 -9.72
CA VAL A 115 16.05 5.78 -9.98
C VAL A 115 16.46 5.26 -11.37
N ALA A 116 17.43 5.90 -12.01
CA ALA A 116 17.93 5.48 -13.32
C ALA A 116 18.32 3.99 -13.35
N GLY A 117 17.87 3.30 -14.40
CA GLY A 117 18.08 1.85 -14.59
C GLY A 117 17.21 0.95 -13.71
N GLN A 118 16.35 1.48 -12.84
CA GLN A 118 15.52 0.70 -11.92
C GLN A 118 14.07 0.51 -12.36
N LEU A 119 13.60 1.25 -13.37
CA LEU A 119 12.24 1.14 -13.90
C LEU A 119 12.32 0.66 -15.36
N LYS A 120 11.96 -0.60 -15.61
CA LYS A 120 12.06 -1.20 -16.94
C LYS A 120 10.71 -1.71 -17.41
N GLN A 121 10.38 -1.54 -18.69
CA GLN A 121 9.24 -2.19 -19.33
C GLN A 121 9.74 -3.22 -20.33
N GLY A 122 9.34 -4.48 -20.15
CA GLY A 122 9.67 -5.53 -21.11
C GLY A 122 8.74 -5.52 -22.33
N ARG A 123 9.08 -6.33 -23.34
CA ARG A 123 8.23 -6.52 -24.55
C ARG A 123 6.82 -7.01 -24.27
N ASP A 124 6.60 -7.64 -23.12
CA ASP A 124 5.27 -8.04 -22.64
C ASP A 124 4.41 -6.86 -22.19
N GLY A 125 4.95 -5.64 -22.19
CA GLY A 125 4.27 -4.42 -21.72
C GLY A 125 4.21 -4.33 -20.20
N GLN A 126 4.80 -5.28 -19.47
CA GLN A 126 4.82 -5.29 -18.02
C GLN A 126 6.03 -4.54 -17.49
N ILE A 127 5.82 -3.80 -16.40
CA ILE A 127 6.92 -3.15 -15.68
C ILE A 127 7.66 -4.17 -14.81
N ARG A 128 8.99 -4.05 -14.78
CA ARG A 128 9.90 -4.71 -13.86
C ARG A 128 10.66 -3.63 -13.10
N MET A 129 10.48 -3.57 -11.79
CA MET A 129 11.26 -2.69 -10.93
C MET A 129 12.52 -3.43 -10.46
N HIS A 130 13.64 -2.73 -10.29
CA HIS A 130 14.89 -3.30 -9.76
C HIS A 130 15.36 -2.50 -8.55
N PHE A 131 14.45 -2.33 -7.58
CA PHE A 131 14.80 -1.75 -6.29
C PHE A 131 15.49 -2.82 -5.41
N PRO A 132 16.36 -2.40 -4.47
CA PRO A 132 17.05 -3.31 -3.56
C PRO A 132 16.11 -4.17 -2.71
N GLU A 133 16.63 -5.27 -2.19
CA GLU A 133 15.89 -6.19 -1.30
C GLU A 133 15.50 -5.55 0.03
N ARG A 134 16.19 -4.47 0.45
CA ARG A 134 15.91 -3.75 1.69
C ARG A 134 15.72 -2.25 1.46
N ILE A 135 14.48 -1.79 1.60
CA ILE A 135 14.12 -0.37 1.45
C ILE A 135 13.11 0.06 2.51
N VAL A 136 13.18 1.34 2.89
CA VAL A 136 12.01 2.06 3.43
C VAL A 136 11.43 2.84 2.25
N TYR A 137 10.11 2.86 2.12
CA TYR A 137 9.48 3.64 1.07
C TYR A 137 8.24 4.38 1.54
N ILE A 138 8.10 5.60 1.05
CA ILE A 138 7.02 6.52 1.41
C ILE A 138 6.21 6.94 0.20
N ALA A 139 4.98 7.36 0.46
CA ALA A 139 4.13 8.02 -0.52
C ALA A 139 3.20 9.05 0.13
N ASN A 140 2.70 9.99 -0.68
CA ASN A 140 1.51 10.76 -0.32
C ASN A 140 0.27 9.84 -0.30
N HIS A 141 -0.80 10.23 0.40
CA HIS A 141 -1.95 9.35 0.64
C HIS A 141 -3.29 9.93 0.19
N GLN A 142 -3.63 9.76 -1.10
CA GLN A 142 -4.85 10.29 -1.70
C GLN A 142 -6.07 9.37 -1.54
N LEU A 143 -5.95 8.07 -1.81
CA LEU A 143 -7.07 7.13 -1.77
C LEU A 143 -6.88 6.03 -0.73
N TYR A 144 -8.01 5.48 -0.30
CA TYR A 144 -8.01 4.25 0.51
C TYR A 144 -7.29 3.09 -0.19
N THR A 145 -7.25 3.07 -1.53
CA THR A 145 -6.64 2.01 -2.33
C THR A 145 -5.15 2.21 -2.61
N ASP A 146 -4.51 3.29 -2.15
CA ASP A 146 -3.10 3.57 -2.47
C ASP A 146 -2.17 2.41 -2.09
N TRP A 147 -2.42 1.77 -0.95
CA TRP A 147 -1.62 0.64 -0.47
C TRP A 147 -1.66 -0.56 -1.41
N LEU A 148 -2.72 -0.73 -2.20
CA LEU A 148 -2.78 -1.78 -3.23
C LEU A 148 -1.72 -1.55 -4.31
N TYR A 149 -1.55 -0.31 -4.75
CA TYR A 149 -0.57 0.06 -5.77
C TYR A 149 0.86 0.03 -5.22
N MET A 150 1.05 0.38 -3.94
CA MET A 150 2.35 0.23 -3.26
C MET A 150 2.76 -1.24 -3.05
N TRP A 151 1.79 -2.14 -2.84
CA TRP A 151 2.05 -3.58 -2.78
C TRP A 151 2.25 -4.16 -4.19
N TRP A 152 1.50 -3.67 -5.19
CA TRP A 152 1.72 -4.02 -6.59
C TRP A 152 3.12 -3.60 -7.09
N ALA A 153 3.65 -2.46 -6.66
CA ALA A 153 5.05 -2.09 -6.95
C ALA A 153 6.06 -3.12 -6.39
N ALA A 154 5.80 -3.67 -5.20
CA ALA A 154 6.61 -4.76 -4.65
C ALA A 154 6.42 -6.08 -5.44
N TYR A 155 5.26 -6.28 -6.05
CA TYR A 155 4.98 -7.44 -6.91
C TYR A 155 5.72 -7.35 -8.26
N THR A 156 5.81 -6.16 -8.84
CA THR A 156 6.51 -5.91 -10.10
C THR A 156 8.02 -5.82 -9.96
N ASN A 157 8.57 -5.79 -8.73
CA ASN A 157 10.01 -5.85 -8.52
C ASN A 157 10.60 -7.20 -9.00
N ASP A 158 11.85 -7.20 -9.45
CA ASP A 158 12.58 -8.38 -9.85
C ASP A 158 13.95 -8.42 -9.13
N PRO A 159 14.13 -9.32 -8.13
CA PRO A 159 13.17 -10.34 -7.66
C PRO A 159 11.93 -9.74 -6.96
N ALA A 160 10.85 -10.50 -6.90
CA ALA A 160 9.57 -10.02 -6.37
C ALA A 160 9.58 -9.85 -4.84
N MET A 161 9.17 -8.67 -4.36
CA MET A 161 9.28 -8.24 -2.97
C MET A 161 7.94 -8.21 -2.20
N HIS A 162 6.83 -8.49 -2.86
CA HIS A 162 5.48 -8.52 -2.28
C HIS A 162 5.25 -9.56 -1.16
N GLY A 163 6.18 -10.49 -0.95
CA GLY A 163 6.23 -11.37 0.24
C GLY A 163 6.93 -10.75 1.46
N HIS A 164 7.70 -9.70 1.22
CA HIS A 164 8.61 -9.05 2.17
C HIS A 164 8.20 -7.60 2.47
N ILE A 165 6.98 -7.21 2.08
CA ILE A 165 6.39 -5.93 2.43
C ILE A 165 5.90 -5.95 3.89
N TYR A 166 6.16 -4.85 4.59
CA TYR A 166 5.67 -4.57 5.93
C TYR A 166 5.02 -3.20 5.92
N ILE A 167 3.84 -3.07 6.53
CA ILE A 167 3.03 -1.86 6.46
C ILE A 167 2.77 -1.35 7.87
N ILE A 168 2.90 -0.04 8.07
CA ILE A 168 2.45 0.63 9.28
C ILE A 168 0.95 0.93 9.16
N LEU A 169 0.15 0.35 10.06
CA LEU A 169 -1.32 0.35 10.01
C LEU A 169 -1.95 0.95 11.27
N LYS A 170 -3.21 1.37 11.16
CA LYS A 170 -4.02 1.78 12.32
C LYS A 170 -4.33 0.57 13.21
N ALA A 171 -4.13 0.70 14.52
CA ALA A 171 -4.28 -0.40 15.48
C ALA A 171 -5.67 -1.05 15.50
N SER A 172 -6.73 -0.30 15.23
CA SER A 172 -8.09 -0.86 15.14
C SER A 172 -8.23 -1.97 14.07
N LEU A 173 -7.35 -2.02 13.07
CA LEU A 173 -7.38 -3.04 12.02
C LEU A 173 -7.00 -4.45 12.52
N LYS A 174 -6.35 -4.58 13.69
CA LYS A 174 -6.08 -5.88 14.33
C LYS A 174 -7.34 -6.70 14.56
N TRP A 175 -8.47 -6.02 14.75
CA TRP A 175 -9.73 -6.61 15.19
C TRP A 175 -10.72 -6.86 14.05
N THR A 176 -10.35 -6.58 12.80
CA THR A 176 -11.18 -6.93 11.65
C THR A 176 -11.31 -8.46 11.58
N PRO A 177 -12.53 -9.04 11.58
CA PRO A 177 -12.70 -10.48 11.50
C PRO A 177 -11.99 -11.07 10.27
N LEU A 178 -11.38 -12.26 10.43
CA LEU A 178 -10.54 -12.96 9.45
C LEU A 178 -9.25 -12.22 9.07
N ILE A 179 -9.33 -10.98 8.59
CA ILE A 179 -8.21 -10.21 8.05
C ILE A 179 -7.27 -9.71 9.16
N GLY A 180 -7.82 -9.31 10.30
CA GLY A 180 -7.06 -8.80 11.46
C GLY A 180 -6.05 -9.81 12.01
N PRO A 181 -6.48 -11.05 12.35
CA PRO A 181 -5.56 -12.13 12.71
C PRO A 181 -4.51 -12.40 11.63
N ALA A 182 -4.89 -12.41 10.35
CA ALA A 182 -3.96 -12.62 9.24
C ALA A 182 -2.88 -11.51 9.15
N MET A 183 -3.27 -10.24 9.30
CA MET A 183 -2.33 -9.10 9.30
C MET A 183 -1.39 -9.12 10.51
N GLN A 184 -1.82 -9.65 11.66
CA GLN A 184 -0.95 -9.82 12.82
C GLN A 184 0.13 -10.86 12.57
N LEU A 185 -0.19 -11.96 11.88
CA LEU A 185 0.81 -12.97 11.47
C LEU A 185 1.78 -12.46 10.40
N TYR A 186 1.45 -11.39 9.68
CA TYR A 186 2.35 -10.73 8.73
C TYR A 186 3.41 -9.82 9.35
N ASP A 187 3.40 -9.65 10.68
CA ASP A 187 4.25 -8.72 11.41
C ASP A 187 4.09 -7.26 10.92
N PHE A 188 2.88 -6.87 10.52
CA PHE A 188 2.56 -5.46 10.29
C PHE A 188 2.62 -4.65 11.58
N ILE A 189 3.02 -3.38 11.46
CA ILE A 189 3.25 -2.51 12.62
C ILE A 189 1.99 -1.70 12.88
N PHE A 190 1.30 -2.00 13.97
CA PHE A 190 0.04 -1.33 14.30
C PHE A 190 0.23 -0.17 15.27
N MET A 191 -0.37 0.98 14.96
CA MET A 191 -0.20 2.24 15.66
C MET A 191 -1.53 2.81 16.18
N GLU A 192 -1.55 3.25 17.44
CA GLU A 192 -2.68 3.95 18.07
C GLU A 192 -2.80 5.41 17.59
N ARG A 193 -1.76 5.91 16.92
CA ARG A 193 -1.59 7.31 16.47
C ARG A 193 -1.38 8.27 17.65
N LYS A 194 -0.72 7.78 18.69
CA LYS A 194 -0.31 8.52 19.87
C LYS A 194 1.13 8.16 20.21
N TRP A 195 2.05 9.11 20.02
CA TRP A 195 3.49 8.86 20.15
C TRP A 195 3.89 8.16 21.46
N ALA A 196 3.31 8.59 22.59
CA ALA A 196 3.60 8.02 23.91
C ALA A 196 3.23 6.53 24.04
N GLU A 197 2.23 6.06 23.31
CA GLU A 197 1.82 4.64 23.29
C GLU A 197 2.60 3.86 22.22
N ASP A 198 3.00 4.55 21.15
CA ASP A 198 3.48 3.93 19.91
C ASP A 198 5.00 3.75 19.83
N GLU A 199 5.80 4.63 20.43
CA GLU A 199 7.27 4.65 20.23
C GLU A 199 7.93 3.30 20.56
N ALA A 200 7.67 2.77 21.76
CA ALA A 200 8.26 1.51 22.21
C ALA A 200 7.81 0.31 21.38
N ASN A 201 6.53 0.29 20.98
CA ASN A 201 5.99 -0.74 20.09
C ASN A 201 6.64 -0.68 18.71
N MET A 202 6.82 0.52 18.16
CA MET A 202 7.46 0.74 16.87
C MET A 202 8.92 0.29 16.88
N ARG A 203 9.72 0.72 17.88
CA ARG A 203 11.12 0.26 18.03
C ARG A 203 11.22 -1.26 18.12
N ARG A 204 10.36 -1.91 18.90
CA ARG A 204 10.34 -3.37 19.03
C ARG A 204 10.11 -4.06 17.69
N ASN A 205 9.14 -3.58 16.89
CA ASN A 205 8.87 -4.18 15.58
C ASN A 205 9.99 -3.87 14.58
N LEU A 206 10.53 -2.65 14.56
CA LEU A 206 11.67 -2.29 13.69
C LEU A 206 12.92 -3.13 14.02
N HIS A 207 13.19 -3.39 15.29
CA HIS A 207 14.27 -4.28 15.71
C HIS A 207 14.06 -5.72 15.20
N LYS A 208 12.80 -6.21 15.18
CA LYS A 208 12.48 -7.51 14.55
C LYS A 208 12.72 -7.51 13.04
N LEU A 209 12.63 -6.36 12.35
CA LEU A 209 12.93 -6.26 10.91
C LEU A 209 14.44 -6.18 10.60
N ASN A 210 15.26 -6.01 11.63
CA ASN A 210 16.72 -6.13 11.58
C ASN A 210 17.22 -7.54 11.94
N THR A 211 16.33 -8.54 12.00
CA THR A 211 16.74 -9.93 12.25
C THR A 211 17.55 -10.50 11.09
N ARG A 212 18.50 -11.36 11.44
CA ARG A 212 19.40 -12.05 10.51
C ARG A 212 18.85 -13.44 10.21
N TYR A 213 19.02 -13.88 8.98
CA TYR A 213 18.68 -15.23 8.55
C TYR A 213 19.92 -16.12 8.52
N SER A 214 19.76 -17.41 8.81
CA SER A 214 20.73 -18.46 8.48
C SER A 214 20.11 -19.39 7.44
N ALA A 215 20.15 -19.02 6.17
CA ALA A 215 19.63 -19.89 5.11
C ALA A 215 20.43 -21.19 5.00
N PRO A 216 19.78 -22.36 4.92
CA PRO A 216 20.41 -23.57 4.39
C PRO A 216 20.65 -23.50 2.86
N LEU A 217 19.99 -22.56 2.16
CA LEU A 217 19.99 -22.40 0.70
C LEU A 217 20.66 -21.10 0.20
N ALA A 218 21.36 -20.36 1.07
CA ALA A 218 22.18 -19.23 0.62
C ALA A 218 23.35 -19.77 -0.21
N THR A 219 23.32 -19.51 -1.51
CA THR A 219 24.32 -19.94 -2.48
C THR A 219 25.59 -19.08 -2.47
N SER A 220 25.72 -18.14 -1.53
CA SER A 220 26.91 -17.29 -1.41
C SER A 220 27.60 -17.49 -0.07
N GLN A 221 28.84 -18.00 -0.14
CA GLN A 221 29.76 -18.04 0.98
C GLN A 221 29.99 -16.62 1.53
N GLY A 222 29.72 -16.42 2.83
CA GLY A 222 30.56 -15.52 3.65
C GLY A 222 30.00 -14.19 4.16
N THR A 223 28.80 -13.72 3.80
CA THR A 223 28.24 -12.47 4.35
C THR A 223 26.92 -12.69 5.07
N LYS A 224 26.88 -12.36 6.37
CA LYS A 224 25.69 -12.39 7.24
C LYS A 224 24.55 -11.56 6.61
N GLN A 225 23.61 -12.18 5.90
CA GLN A 225 22.56 -11.48 5.15
C GLN A 225 21.31 -11.28 6.03
N LEU A 226 20.80 -10.04 6.06
CA LEU A 226 19.52 -9.70 6.70
C LEU A 226 18.36 -10.16 5.83
N ASP A 227 17.19 -10.42 6.43
CA ASP A 227 15.97 -10.76 5.68
C ASP A 227 15.62 -9.68 4.64
N PRO A 228 15.11 -10.02 3.44
CA PRO A 228 14.53 -9.02 2.55
C PRO A 228 13.37 -8.29 3.24
N MET A 229 13.26 -6.97 3.05
CA MET A 229 12.33 -6.12 3.79
C MET A 229 12.00 -4.82 3.07
N TRP A 230 10.72 -4.61 2.78
CA TRP A 230 10.19 -3.36 2.22
C TRP A 230 9.21 -2.74 3.22
N LEU A 231 9.61 -1.67 3.91
CA LEU A 231 8.74 -1.00 4.89
C LEU A 231 8.01 0.18 4.27
N LEU A 232 6.68 0.08 4.17
CA LEU A 232 5.78 1.12 3.70
C LEU A 232 5.29 2.00 4.85
N ILE A 233 5.44 3.31 4.71
CA ILE A 233 4.80 4.30 5.58
C ILE A 233 4.23 5.45 4.73
N PHE A 234 3.01 5.88 5.05
CA PHE A 234 2.41 7.10 4.53
C PHE A 234 2.53 8.19 5.60
N PRO A 235 3.49 9.14 5.52
CA PRO A 235 3.71 10.11 6.59
C PRO A 235 2.50 11.00 6.89
N GLU A 236 1.57 11.19 5.94
CA GLU A 236 0.29 11.89 6.17
C GLU A 236 -0.55 11.22 7.28
N GLY A 237 -0.51 9.88 7.37
CA GLY A 237 -1.22 9.10 8.39
C GLY A 237 -2.75 9.09 8.25
N THR A 238 -3.29 9.60 7.14
CA THR A 238 -4.72 9.62 6.79
C THR A 238 -4.89 9.78 5.28
N ASN A 239 -6.05 9.42 4.73
CA ASN A 239 -6.40 9.77 3.36
C ASN A 239 -6.75 11.25 3.25
N LEU A 240 -6.40 11.84 2.11
CA LEU A 240 -6.79 13.19 1.74
C LEU A 240 -8.29 13.29 1.45
N THR A 241 -9.03 13.91 2.36
CA THR A 241 -10.44 14.29 2.21
C THR A 241 -10.58 15.79 2.43
N GLN A 242 -11.71 16.39 2.06
CA GLN A 242 -11.97 17.81 2.34
C GLN A 242 -11.79 18.17 3.82
N ASN A 243 -12.26 17.31 4.72
CA ASN A 243 -12.16 17.52 6.17
C ASN A 243 -10.71 17.46 6.67
N GLU A 244 -9.95 16.46 6.26
CA GLU A 244 -8.54 16.34 6.67
C GLU A 244 -7.68 17.45 6.06
N ARG A 245 -8.02 17.89 4.85
CA ARG A 245 -7.38 19.05 4.21
C ARG A 245 -7.61 20.33 5.03
N ASN A 246 -8.85 20.61 5.44
CA ASN A 246 -9.19 21.77 6.27
C ASN A 246 -8.44 21.75 7.61
N LYS A 247 -8.43 20.61 8.30
CA LYS A 247 -7.68 20.45 9.56
C LYS A 247 -6.18 20.70 9.36
N SER A 248 -5.62 20.22 8.25
CA SER A 248 -4.22 20.46 7.91
C SER A 248 -3.94 21.95 7.68
N ALA A 249 -4.81 22.67 6.96
CA ALA A 249 -4.66 24.11 6.72
C ALA A 249 -4.68 24.90 8.04
N GLU A 250 -5.64 24.61 8.91
CA GLU A 250 -5.72 25.24 10.23
C GLU A 250 -4.48 24.95 11.08
N PHE A 251 -3.97 23.72 11.02
CA PHE A 251 -2.77 23.34 11.75
C PHE A 251 -1.52 24.07 11.23
N SER A 252 -1.33 24.14 9.91
CA SER A 252 -0.27 24.94 9.28
C SER A 252 -0.36 26.41 9.68
N LYS A 253 -1.56 27.01 9.61
CA LYS A 253 -1.79 28.41 10.01
C LYS A 253 -1.42 28.66 11.48
N LYS A 254 -1.84 27.78 12.39
CA LYS A 254 -1.52 27.88 13.83
C LYS A 254 -0.02 27.76 14.11
N ARG A 255 0.70 26.97 13.30
CA ARG A 255 2.15 26.73 13.44
C ARG A 255 3.02 27.70 12.66
N GLY A 256 2.43 28.54 11.81
CA GLY A 256 3.18 29.40 10.88
C GLY A 256 3.89 28.62 9.78
N TRP A 257 3.40 27.42 9.45
CA TRP A 257 3.98 26.58 8.39
C TRP A 257 3.32 26.85 7.03
N PRO A 258 4.03 26.58 5.92
CA PRO A 258 3.40 26.55 4.61
C PRO A 258 2.23 25.55 4.57
N ASP A 259 1.22 25.89 3.79
CA ASP A 259 0.09 25.02 3.51
C ASP A 259 0.28 24.37 2.13
N PHE A 260 -0.24 23.15 1.95
CA PHE A 260 -0.12 22.39 0.69
C PHE A 260 -1.46 22.38 -0.04
N LYS A 261 -1.48 22.39 -1.37
CA LYS A 261 -2.76 22.42 -2.11
C LYS A 261 -3.39 21.04 -2.21
N HIS A 262 -2.58 20.02 -2.48
CA HIS A 262 -3.01 18.69 -2.91
C HIS A 262 -2.71 17.59 -1.88
N MET A 263 -2.25 17.95 -0.69
CA MET A 263 -1.85 17.01 0.38
C MET A 263 -2.12 17.60 1.76
N VAL A 264 -2.00 16.76 2.80
CA VAL A 264 -1.90 17.21 4.19
C VAL A 264 -0.45 17.24 4.66
N VAL A 265 -0.19 17.98 5.73
CA VAL A 265 1.14 18.08 6.35
C VAL A 265 1.61 16.70 6.84
N PRO A 266 2.85 16.27 6.52
CA PRO A 266 3.36 14.98 6.95
C PRO A 266 3.65 14.92 8.46
N ARG A 267 3.50 13.73 9.04
CA ARG A 267 3.91 13.39 10.40
C ARG A 267 5.29 12.74 10.36
N ILE A 268 6.23 13.34 11.09
CA ILE A 268 7.66 13.11 10.83
C ILE A 268 8.27 12.08 11.76
N LYS A 269 7.85 12.09 13.04
CA LYS A 269 8.41 11.24 14.10
C LYS A 269 8.46 9.75 13.73
N GLY A 270 7.38 9.24 13.12
CA GLY A 270 7.32 7.85 12.69
C GLY A 270 8.35 7.53 11.61
N LEU A 271 8.43 8.33 10.55
CA LEU A 271 9.41 8.12 9.48
C LEU A 271 10.85 8.27 9.99
N GLN A 272 11.11 9.31 10.80
CA GLN A 272 12.43 9.53 11.38
C GLN A 272 12.87 8.34 12.23
N LEU A 273 11.98 7.80 13.09
CA LEU A 273 12.27 6.62 13.89
C LEU A 273 12.54 5.38 13.02
N CYS A 274 11.73 5.13 11.98
CA CYS A 274 11.99 4.04 11.03
C CYS A 274 13.41 4.11 10.48
N LEU A 275 13.81 5.27 9.97
CA LEU A 275 15.09 5.46 9.32
C LEU A 275 16.24 5.36 10.33
N GLN A 276 16.10 5.92 11.53
CA GLN A 276 17.09 5.79 12.60
C GLN A 276 17.36 4.33 12.99
N GLU A 277 16.31 3.52 13.15
CA GLU A 277 16.43 2.10 13.53
C GLU A 277 16.95 1.24 12.37
N LEU A 278 16.67 1.62 11.12
CA LEU A 278 16.99 0.82 9.94
C LEU A 278 18.25 1.29 9.18
N LYS A 279 18.86 2.43 9.53
CA LYS A 279 19.97 3.06 8.79
C LYS A 279 21.18 2.18 8.50
N ASN A 280 21.44 1.17 9.34
CA ASN A 280 22.54 0.23 9.15
C ASN A 280 22.20 -0.95 8.20
N SER A 281 20.95 -1.02 7.74
CA SER A 281 20.40 -2.15 6.96
C SER A 281 19.65 -1.73 5.70
N VAL A 282 19.43 -0.44 5.53
CA VAL A 282 18.70 0.18 4.41
C VAL A 282 19.56 1.31 3.88
N GLU A 283 19.90 1.23 2.60
CA GLU A 283 20.76 2.22 1.95
C GLU A 283 19.96 3.43 1.44
N TYR A 284 18.74 3.19 0.93
CA TYR A 284 17.92 4.20 0.29
C TYR A 284 16.50 4.26 0.87
N LEU A 285 16.02 5.49 1.04
CA LEU A 285 14.61 5.82 1.21
C LEU A 285 14.02 6.06 -0.18
N TYR A 286 13.06 5.24 -0.59
CA TYR A 286 12.31 5.44 -1.82
C TYR A 286 11.09 6.33 -1.58
N ASP A 287 10.83 7.24 -2.50
CA ASP A 287 9.77 8.23 -2.40
C ASP A 287 8.88 8.18 -3.64
N CYS A 288 7.62 7.81 -3.48
CA CYS A 288 6.63 7.75 -4.55
C CYS A 288 5.63 8.90 -4.43
N THR A 289 5.45 9.67 -5.49
CA THR A 289 4.30 10.57 -5.63
C THR A 289 3.22 9.84 -6.42
N ILE A 290 2.03 9.70 -5.86
CA ILE A 290 0.88 9.04 -6.49
C ILE A 290 -0.24 10.04 -6.79
N ALA A 291 -0.80 9.98 -7.99
CA ALA A 291 -1.94 10.80 -8.41
C ALA A 291 -2.89 10.03 -9.34
N TYR A 292 -4.14 10.48 -9.42
CA TYR A 292 -5.21 9.78 -10.11
C TYR A 292 -5.83 10.63 -11.20
N GLU A 293 -5.89 10.09 -12.42
CA GLU A 293 -6.54 10.79 -13.53
C GLU A 293 -8.05 10.85 -13.33
N GLY A 294 -8.62 12.05 -13.50
CA GLY A 294 -10.04 12.32 -13.36
C GLY A 294 -10.44 12.98 -12.05
N VAL A 295 -9.51 13.27 -11.13
CA VAL A 295 -9.81 14.16 -10.00
C VAL A 295 -9.88 15.61 -10.53
N PRO A 296 -11.01 16.32 -10.37
CA PRO A 296 -11.10 17.72 -10.80
C PRO A 296 -10.30 18.63 -9.87
N PRO A 297 -9.85 19.83 -10.34
CA PRO A 297 -9.21 20.82 -9.48
C PRO A 297 -10.06 21.13 -8.23
N GLY A 298 -9.44 21.11 -7.05
CA GLY A 298 -10.13 21.31 -5.76
C GLY A 298 -10.96 20.10 -5.27
N GLY A 299 -11.07 19.04 -6.06
CA GLY A 299 -11.73 17.79 -5.67
C GLY A 299 -10.81 16.82 -4.94
N TYR A 300 -11.40 15.87 -4.21
CA TYR A 300 -10.67 14.86 -3.47
C TYR A 300 -10.91 13.47 -4.04
N GLY A 301 -9.84 12.81 -4.46
CA GLY A 301 -9.93 11.49 -5.05
C GLY A 301 -10.65 10.47 -4.15
N SER A 302 -10.49 10.56 -2.82
CA SER A 302 -11.09 9.62 -1.86
C SER A 302 -12.62 9.64 -1.89
N GLU A 303 -13.22 10.77 -2.28
CA GLU A 303 -14.67 10.96 -2.35
C GLU A 303 -15.23 10.50 -3.71
N ILE A 304 -14.37 10.44 -4.72
CA ILE A 304 -14.71 10.06 -6.09
C ILE A 304 -14.49 8.55 -6.29
N PHE A 305 -13.26 8.10 -6.07
CA PHE A 305 -12.79 6.73 -6.32
C PHE A 305 -12.94 5.87 -5.06
N THR A 306 -14.15 5.84 -4.51
CA THR A 306 -14.50 4.95 -3.40
C THR A 306 -14.44 3.47 -3.84
N LEU A 307 -14.31 2.54 -2.88
CA LEU A 307 -14.38 1.09 -3.18
C LEU A 307 -15.64 0.73 -3.98
N ARG A 308 -16.77 1.35 -3.66
CA ARG A 308 -18.03 1.15 -4.39
C ARG A 308 -17.92 1.65 -5.83
N SER A 309 -17.36 2.83 -6.05
CA SER A 309 -17.22 3.40 -7.39
C SER A 309 -16.29 2.55 -8.26
N VAL A 310 -15.12 2.22 -7.72
CA VAL A 310 -14.06 1.50 -8.39
C VAL A 310 -14.49 0.06 -8.71
N TYR A 311 -14.84 -0.74 -7.70
CA TYR A 311 -15.03 -2.19 -7.87
C TYR A 311 -16.44 -2.58 -8.32
N PHE A 312 -17.47 -1.83 -7.89
CA PHE A 312 -18.87 -2.27 -8.08
C PHE A 312 -19.60 -1.48 -9.17
N GLN A 313 -19.37 -0.17 -9.26
CA GLN A 313 -20.00 0.68 -10.28
C GLN A 313 -19.23 0.68 -11.62
N GLY A 314 -18.02 0.13 -11.64
CA GLY A 314 -17.17 0.08 -12.84
C GLY A 314 -16.66 1.46 -13.23
N ARG A 315 -16.32 2.29 -12.23
CA ARG A 315 -15.77 3.64 -12.39
C ARG A 315 -14.40 3.77 -11.70
N PRO A 316 -13.41 2.93 -12.06
CA PRO A 316 -12.04 3.11 -11.60
C PRO A 316 -11.44 4.42 -12.13
N PRO A 317 -10.36 4.93 -11.53
CA PRO A 317 -9.57 5.99 -12.15
C PRO A 317 -9.09 5.53 -13.54
N LYS A 318 -9.03 6.45 -14.51
CA LYS A 318 -8.57 6.13 -15.87
C LYS A 318 -7.12 5.66 -15.88
N SER A 319 -6.30 6.30 -15.07
CA SER A 319 -4.92 5.90 -14.81
C SER A 319 -4.52 6.26 -13.39
N VAL A 320 -3.63 5.44 -12.83
CA VAL A 320 -2.88 5.72 -11.60
C VAL A 320 -1.48 6.11 -12.02
N ASN A 321 -1.03 7.27 -11.57
CA ASN A 321 0.25 7.83 -11.97
C ASN A 321 1.17 7.73 -10.76
N MET A 322 2.38 7.22 -10.95
CA MET A 322 3.41 7.05 -9.93
C MET A 322 4.70 7.71 -10.40
N HIS A 323 5.31 8.53 -9.56
CA HIS A 323 6.61 9.15 -9.81
C HIS A 323 7.58 8.77 -8.69
N TRP A 324 8.66 8.08 -9.03
CA TRP A 324 9.63 7.54 -8.08
C TRP A 324 10.90 8.36 -8.03
N ARG A 325 11.38 8.56 -6.80
CA ARG A 325 12.67 9.15 -6.47
C ARG A 325 13.29 8.34 -5.33
N ARG A 326 14.59 8.49 -5.08
CA ARG A 326 15.24 7.91 -3.90
C ARG A 326 16.28 8.84 -3.29
N TYR A 327 16.45 8.70 -1.98
CA TYR A 327 17.40 9.46 -1.18
C TYR A 327 18.27 8.50 -0.39
N ARG A 328 19.58 8.71 -0.37
CA ARG A 328 20.48 7.88 0.42
C ARG A 328 20.24 8.17 1.90
N VAL A 329 19.98 7.12 2.69
CA VAL A 329 19.62 7.26 4.12
C VAL A 329 20.74 7.93 4.91
N ALA A 330 22.01 7.66 4.54
CA ALA A 330 23.18 8.27 5.17
C ALA A 330 23.26 9.79 5.01
N ASP A 331 22.57 10.37 4.03
CA ASP A 331 22.60 11.81 3.74
C ASP A 331 21.42 12.55 4.38
N LEU A 332 20.51 11.82 5.05
CA LEU A 332 19.37 12.40 5.74
C LEU A 332 19.78 12.90 7.15
N PRO A 333 19.23 14.03 7.61
CA PRO A 333 19.55 14.59 8.93
C PRO A 333 18.82 13.83 10.06
N LEU A 334 19.05 12.52 10.17
CA LEU A 334 18.29 11.64 11.05
C LEU A 334 18.45 11.98 12.54
N ASP A 335 19.61 12.49 12.94
CA ASP A 335 19.94 12.79 14.34
C ASP A 335 19.51 14.20 14.78
N ASP A 336 18.96 15.01 13.85
CA ASP A 336 18.50 16.38 14.09
C ASP A 336 17.03 16.50 13.67
N HIS A 337 16.12 16.53 14.65
CA HIS A 337 14.68 16.54 14.42
C HIS A 337 14.22 17.74 13.59
N ASP A 338 14.79 18.93 13.81
CA ASP A 338 14.33 20.15 13.15
C ASP A 338 14.82 20.19 11.71
N LYS A 339 16.06 19.76 11.45
CA LYS A 339 16.53 19.58 10.06
C LYS A 339 15.79 18.47 9.33
N MET A 340 15.43 17.38 10.01
CA MET A 340 14.59 16.32 9.41
C MET A 340 13.18 16.84 9.09
N PHE A 341 12.65 17.71 9.95
CA PHE A 341 11.39 18.42 9.72
C PHE A 341 11.47 19.32 8.48
N ASP A 342 12.51 20.13 8.36
CA ASP A 342 12.69 21.01 7.19
C ASP A 342 12.86 20.18 5.91
N TRP A 343 13.65 19.11 5.99
CA TRP A 343 13.89 18.21 4.85
C TRP A 343 12.59 17.59 4.34
N ILE A 344 11.76 17.01 5.21
CA ILE A 344 10.51 16.36 4.77
C ILE A 344 9.45 17.38 4.34
N MET A 345 9.38 18.56 4.95
CA MET A 345 8.51 19.63 4.48
C MET A 345 8.90 20.10 3.07
N ALA A 346 10.19 20.18 2.76
CA ALA A 346 10.67 20.46 1.41
C ALA A 346 10.28 19.35 0.43
N ARG A 347 10.41 18.07 0.79
CA ARG A 347 9.96 16.94 -0.05
C ARG A 347 8.45 16.99 -0.30
N TRP A 348 7.65 17.35 0.70
CA TRP A 348 6.20 17.53 0.53
C TRP A 348 5.85 18.73 -0.35
N ARG A 349 6.60 19.83 -0.29
CA ARG A 349 6.42 20.94 -1.23
C ARG A 349 6.67 20.50 -2.67
N GLU A 350 7.77 19.80 -2.93
CA GLU A 350 8.08 19.27 -4.27
C GLU A 350 6.98 18.33 -4.78
N LYS A 351 6.47 17.44 -3.93
CA LYS A 351 5.34 16.57 -4.26
C LYS A 351 4.09 17.37 -4.65
N ASP A 352 3.80 18.45 -3.94
CA ASP A 352 2.62 19.29 -4.18
C ASP A 352 2.73 19.96 -5.56
N GLU A 353 3.92 20.43 -5.91
CA GLU A 353 4.24 21.01 -7.22
C GLU A 353 4.18 19.98 -8.35
N ILE A 354 4.66 18.75 -8.10
CA ILE A 354 4.54 17.63 -9.05
C ILE A 354 3.07 17.25 -9.30
N ILE A 355 2.24 17.25 -8.26
CA ILE A 355 0.80 16.99 -8.40
C ILE A 355 0.13 18.15 -9.14
N GLU A 356 0.46 19.40 -8.83
CA GLU A 356 -0.02 20.57 -9.58
C GLU A 356 0.34 20.46 -11.07
N HIS A 357 1.57 20.08 -11.40
CA HIS A 357 1.97 19.82 -12.79
C HIS A 357 1.13 18.71 -13.43
N PHE A 358 0.94 17.59 -12.73
CA PHE A 358 0.10 16.49 -13.22
C PHE A 358 -1.35 16.93 -13.50
N MET A 359 -1.92 17.77 -12.65
CA MET A 359 -3.30 18.26 -12.83
C MET A 359 -3.43 19.14 -14.08
N ARG A 360 -2.37 19.83 -14.50
CA ARG A 360 -2.35 20.64 -15.74
C ARG A 360 -2.00 19.84 -16.98
N GLU A 361 -0.97 19.00 -16.90
CA GLU A 361 -0.38 18.33 -18.07
C GLU A 361 -0.92 16.90 -18.29
N GLY A 362 -1.63 16.33 -17.31
CA GLY A 362 -2.19 14.98 -17.33
C GLY A 362 -1.16 13.86 -17.12
N LYS A 363 0.09 14.21 -16.80
CA LYS A 363 1.24 13.32 -16.61
C LYS A 363 2.24 13.94 -15.65
N PHE A 364 2.99 13.11 -14.94
CA PHE A 364 4.08 13.60 -14.09
C PHE A 364 5.26 14.07 -14.93
N PRO A 365 6.09 14.99 -14.39
CA PRO A 365 7.42 15.21 -14.95
C PRO A 365 8.20 13.89 -14.85
N GLY A 366 9.06 13.61 -15.83
CA GLY A 366 9.86 12.40 -15.85
C GLY A 366 11.16 12.64 -16.61
N GLU A 367 12.21 11.96 -16.19
CA GLU A 367 13.50 11.97 -16.89
C GLU A 367 13.67 10.73 -17.76
N VAL A 368 14.29 10.89 -18.93
CA VAL A 368 14.49 9.78 -19.88
C VAL A 368 15.40 8.72 -19.27
N SER A 369 16.38 9.14 -18.46
CA SER A 369 17.30 8.26 -17.73
C SER A 369 16.59 7.36 -16.71
N ALA A 370 15.41 7.75 -16.24
CA ALA A 370 14.68 7.05 -15.18
C ALA A 370 13.96 5.80 -15.67
N VAL A 371 13.61 5.74 -16.95
CA VAL A 371 12.80 4.65 -17.53
C VAL A 371 13.49 4.01 -18.73
N ASP A 372 13.43 2.69 -18.78
CA ASP A 372 13.95 1.89 -19.90
C ASP A 372 12.78 1.11 -20.51
N ILE A 373 12.41 1.42 -21.75
CA ILE A 373 11.29 0.78 -22.45
C ILE A 373 11.86 -0.06 -23.58
N GLU A 374 11.80 -1.38 -23.43
CA GLU A 374 12.34 -2.30 -24.42
C GLU A 374 11.57 -2.20 -25.74
N GLY A 375 12.26 -1.75 -26.80
CA GLY A 375 11.64 -1.49 -28.11
C GLY A 375 10.82 -0.19 -28.19
N GLY A 376 10.94 0.70 -27.19
CA GLY A 376 10.32 2.02 -27.20
C GLY A 376 11.03 3.04 -28.11
N PRO A 377 10.43 4.20 -28.38
CA PRO A 377 11.06 5.28 -29.14
C PRO A 377 12.35 5.74 -28.45
N GLN A 378 13.47 5.83 -29.17
CA GLN A 378 14.75 6.27 -28.57
C GLN A 378 14.92 7.80 -28.57
N ASP A 379 14.28 8.52 -29.51
CA ASP A 379 14.62 9.92 -29.81
C ASP A 379 13.49 10.94 -29.57
N GLU A 380 12.25 10.51 -29.29
CA GLU A 380 11.12 11.43 -29.04
C GLU A 380 10.23 10.96 -27.88
N PHE A 381 10.62 11.25 -26.65
CA PHE A 381 9.68 11.29 -25.54
C PHE A 381 9.21 12.73 -25.33
N LYS A 382 7.94 13.03 -25.62
CA LYS A 382 7.33 14.29 -25.12
C LYS A 382 7.32 14.33 -23.59
N THR A 383 7.23 13.16 -22.93
CA THR A 383 7.50 12.94 -21.49
C THR A 383 7.73 11.44 -21.27
N PRO A 384 8.83 11.03 -20.62
CA PRO A 384 9.19 9.62 -20.45
C PRO A 384 8.44 8.99 -19.26
N TYR A 385 7.59 8.00 -19.54
CA TYR A 385 6.93 7.16 -18.54
C TYR A 385 6.59 5.78 -19.12
N ILE A 386 6.61 4.76 -18.26
CA ILE A 386 6.13 3.41 -18.57
C ILE A 386 4.61 3.38 -18.39
N SER A 387 3.88 2.81 -19.35
CA SER A 387 2.43 2.59 -19.23
C SER A 387 2.14 1.10 -19.21
N THR A 388 1.58 0.60 -18.11
CA THR A 388 1.31 -0.83 -17.92
C THR A 388 -0.05 -1.06 -17.25
N GLN A 389 -0.52 -2.30 -17.20
CA GLN A 389 -1.76 -2.65 -16.50
C GLN A 389 -1.47 -3.29 -15.15
N VAL A 390 -2.36 -3.11 -14.17
CA VAL A 390 -2.34 -3.95 -12.97
C VAL A 390 -2.80 -5.36 -13.34
N GLU A 391 -1.83 -6.24 -13.55
CA GLU A 391 -2.08 -7.64 -13.85
C GLU A 391 -0.99 -8.58 -13.34
N SER A 392 -1.37 -9.84 -13.21
CA SER A 392 -0.49 -10.96 -12.88
C SER A 392 0.48 -11.24 -14.04
N ARG A 393 1.70 -11.66 -13.71
CA ARG A 393 2.73 -12.12 -14.66
C ARG A 393 2.22 -13.32 -15.47
N TYR A 394 1.43 -14.18 -14.83
CA TYR A 394 0.83 -15.35 -15.46
C TYR A 394 -0.67 -15.46 -15.17
N THR A 395 -1.44 -15.93 -16.16
CA THR A 395 -2.91 -16.03 -16.05
C THR A 395 -3.39 -16.91 -14.89
N LEU A 396 -2.69 -18.01 -14.61
CA LEU A 396 -3.07 -18.98 -13.56
C LEU A 396 -2.26 -18.82 -12.27
N GLU A 397 -1.61 -17.69 -12.07
CA GLU A 397 -0.79 -17.45 -10.88
C GLU A 397 -1.59 -17.55 -9.57
N PHE A 398 -2.88 -17.16 -9.60
CA PHE A 398 -3.78 -17.29 -8.45
C PHE A 398 -3.99 -18.75 -7.98
N ALA A 399 -3.73 -19.75 -8.83
CA ALA A 399 -3.87 -21.16 -8.45
C ALA A 399 -2.87 -21.55 -7.35
N GLN A 400 -1.74 -20.84 -7.24
CA GLN A 400 -0.76 -21.05 -6.16
C GLN A 400 -1.36 -20.82 -4.78
N ILE A 401 -2.34 -19.93 -4.65
CA ILE A 401 -3.01 -19.64 -3.38
C ILE A 401 -3.77 -20.87 -2.87
N LEU A 402 -4.25 -21.73 -3.78
CA LEU A 402 -5.01 -22.94 -3.45
C LEU A 402 -4.12 -24.14 -3.08
N LEU A 403 -2.83 -24.08 -3.40
CA LEU A 403 -1.92 -25.22 -3.28
C LEU A 403 -1.78 -25.73 -1.83
N PRO A 404 -1.62 -24.88 -0.79
CA PRO A 404 -1.53 -25.38 0.58
C PRO A 404 -2.81 -26.09 1.04
N LEU A 405 -3.98 -25.54 0.67
CA LEU A 405 -5.27 -26.15 1.00
C LEU A 405 -5.45 -27.50 0.32
N ALA A 406 -5.17 -27.58 -0.98
CA ALA A 406 -5.24 -28.83 -1.74
C ALA A 406 -4.28 -29.90 -1.19
N THR A 407 -3.06 -29.48 -0.83
CA THR A 407 -2.04 -30.37 -0.25
C THR A 407 -2.48 -30.89 1.11
N ALA A 408 -2.98 -30.02 2.00
CA ALA A 408 -3.48 -30.41 3.30
C ALA A 408 -4.66 -31.39 3.22
N ALA A 409 -5.60 -31.15 2.28
CA ALA A 409 -6.73 -32.06 2.05
C ALA A 409 -6.27 -33.45 1.56
N LEU A 410 -5.29 -33.49 0.64
CA LEU A 410 -4.73 -34.75 0.14
C LEU A 410 -4.01 -35.52 1.25
N VAL A 411 -3.14 -34.86 2.02
CA VAL A 411 -2.43 -35.48 3.15
C VAL A 411 -3.42 -35.99 4.19
N GLY A 412 -4.43 -35.19 4.53
CA GLY A 412 -5.50 -35.60 5.46
C GLY A 412 -6.23 -36.86 4.99
N ARG A 413 -6.59 -36.93 3.70
CA ARG A 413 -7.23 -38.11 3.11
C ARG A 413 -6.35 -39.35 3.21
N VAL A 414 -5.06 -39.24 2.90
CA VAL A 414 -4.11 -40.35 2.99
C VAL A 414 -3.97 -40.82 4.44
N LEU A 415 -3.90 -39.90 5.40
CA LEU A 415 -3.81 -40.23 6.83
C LEU A 415 -5.05 -40.98 7.32
N VAL A 416 -6.25 -40.55 6.93
CA VAL A 416 -7.50 -41.26 7.27
C VAL A 416 -7.48 -42.68 6.71
N GLN A 417 -7.10 -42.86 5.44
CA GLN A 417 -7.00 -44.19 4.83
C GLN A 417 -5.99 -45.11 5.51
N LEU A 418 -4.87 -44.55 5.99
CA LEU A 418 -3.88 -45.31 6.75
C LEU A 418 -4.43 -45.73 8.12
N VAL A 419 -5.13 -44.83 8.82
CA VAL A 419 -5.78 -45.13 10.10
C VAL A 419 -6.85 -46.21 9.92
N ASP A 420 -7.72 -46.10 8.92
CA ASP A 420 -8.76 -47.11 8.65
C ASP A 420 -8.16 -48.50 8.41
N ARG A 421 -7.06 -48.57 7.65
CA ARG A 421 -6.34 -49.84 7.41
C ARG A 421 -5.68 -50.40 8.66
N LEU A 422 -5.20 -49.55 9.56
CA LEU A 422 -4.52 -49.97 10.80
C LEU A 422 -5.50 -50.37 11.91
N VAL A 423 -6.65 -49.68 12.00
CA VAL A 423 -7.65 -49.89 13.05
C VAL A 423 -8.71 -50.94 12.65
N GLY A 424 -8.73 -51.36 11.38
CA GLY A 424 -9.64 -52.41 10.91
C GLY A 424 -11.10 -51.96 10.83
N THR A 425 -11.34 -50.64 10.87
CA THR A 425 -12.66 -50.06 10.66
C THR A 425 -12.95 -49.96 9.16
N ALA A 426 -14.13 -50.41 8.75
CA ALA A 426 -14.58 -50.22 7.38
C ALA A 426 -14.58 -48.72 7.04
N SER A 427 -14.01 -48.38 5.87
CA SER A 427 -13.86 -47.03 5.35
C SER A 427 -15.08 -46.17 5.64
N LEU A 428 -14.91 -45.09 6.40
CA LEU A 428 -15.96 -44.09 6.63
C LEU A 428 -15.97 -43.02 5.52
N PHE A 429 -15.49 -43.34 4.31
CA PHE A 429 -15.67 -42.53 3.10
C PHE A 429 -15.64 -43.38 1.83
#